data_AF-W6PKE1-F1
#
_entry.id   AF-W6PKE1-F1
#
_cell.length_a   1.000
_cell.length_b   1.000
_cell.length_c   1.000
_cell.angle_alpha   90.00
_cell.angle_beta   90.00
_cell.angle_gamma   90.00
#
_symmetry.space_group_name_H-M   'P 1'
#
loop_
_entity.id
_entity.type
_entity.pdbx_description
1 polymer ?
#
loop_
_entity_poly.entity_id
_entity_poly.type
_entity_poly.pdbx_seq_one_letter_code
_entity_poly.pdbx_strand_id
1 'polypeptide(L)'
;MIELGNHVSIGPNAVLYCIYKKIIFGNNVLLGPNVTMVNGDHNMRKIGVPIIDNNEKEASDDADIIIEDDVWIGANVTILKGVTVGRGAVIAAGAVV
;
A
#
# COMPACT_ATOMS: atom_id res chain seq x y z
N MET A 1 10.75 0.74 -1.97
CA MET A 1 10.88 1.55 -3.22
C MET A 1 9.49 1.84 -3.76
N ILE A 2 9.25 2.99 -4.39
CA ILE A 2 7.98 3.31 -5.05
C ILE A 2 8.26 3.43 -6.55
N GLU A 3 7.51 2.70 -7.36
CA GLU A 3 7.64 2.68 -8.83
C GLU A 3 6.36 3.23 -9.44
N LEU A 4 6.48 4.28 -10.26
CA LEU A 4 5.35 4.92 -10.93
C LEU A 4 5.40 4.64 -12.42
N GLY A 5 4.28 4.16 -12.98
CA GLY A 5 4.07 4.15 -14.42
C GLY A 5 3.79 5.56 -14.97
N ASN A 6 3.31 5.62 -16.21
CA ASN A 6 3.01 6.89 -16.86
C ASN A 6 1.68 7.47 -16.37
N HIS A 7 1.63 8.80 -16.22
CA HIS A 7 0.41 9.53 -15.92
C HIS A 7 -0.28 9.06 -14.61
N VAL A 8 0.50 9.06 -13.52
CA VAL A 8 0.00 8.80 -12.17
C VAL A 8 -0.22 10.14 -11.46
N SER A 9 -1.41 10.31 -10.88
CA SER A 9 -1.75 11.47 -10.05
C SER A 9 -1.95 11.03 -8.61
N ILE A 10 -1.18 11.64 -7.71
CA ILE A 10 -1.23 11.36 -6.27
C ILE A 10 -1.88 12.55 -5.58
N GLY A 11 -3.04 12.33 -4.97
CA GLY A 11 -3.76 13.33 -4.20
C GLY A 11 -2.96 13.85 -3.00
N PRO A 12 -3.29 15.05 -2.49
CA PRO A 12 -2.57 15.65 -1.38
C PRO A 12 -2.64 14.79 -0.11
N ASN A 13 -1.60 14.88 0.71
CA ASN A 13 -1.44 14.16 1.98
C ASN A 13 -1.48 12.62 1.87
N ALA A 14 -1.22 12.06 0.69
CA ALA A 14 -1.04 10.62 0.58
C ALA A 14 0.17 10.16 1.41
N VAL A 15 0.03 9.01 2.08
CA VAL A 15 1.10 8.37 2.84
C VAL A 15 1.43 7.06 2.13
N LEU A 16 2.58 7.00 1.46
CA LEU A 16 3.07 5.80 0.78
C LEU A 16 4.31 5.29 1.55
N TYR A 17 4.12 4.26 2.36
CA TYR A 17 5.13 3.77 3.28
C TYR A 17 5.72 2.43 2.82
N CYS A 18 7.01 2.46 2.45
CA CYS A 18 7.76 1.30 1.98
C CYS A 18 9.02 1.03 2.81
N ILE A 19 9.22 -0.21 3.27
CA ILE A 19 10.48 -0.65 3.91
C ILE A 19 11.23 -1.63 2.99
N TYR A 20 10.94 -2.94 3.05
CA TYR A 20 11.68 -3.96 2.29
C TYR A 20 11.09 -4.28 0.92
N LYS A 21 9.84 -3.89 0.68
CA LYS A 21 9.06 -4.20 -0.52
C LYS A 21 8.69 -2.96 -1.31
N LYS A 22 7.98 -3.17 -2.41
CA LYS A 22 7.62 -2.13 -3.35
C LYS A 22 6.15 -1.73 -3.23
N ILE A 23 5.86 -0.50 -3.62
CA ILE A 23 4.52 -0.10 -4.07
C ILE A 23 4.69 0.21 -5.55
N ILE A 24 3.98 -0.52 -6.40
CA ILE A 24 4.15 -0.50 -7.85
C ILE A 24 2.85 0.00 -8.45
N PHE A 25 2.93 1.08 -9.22
CA PHE A 25 1.80 1.65 -9.96
C PHE A 25 1.97 1.40 -11.45
N GLY A 26 0.89 0.97 -12.09
CA GLY A 26 0.73 0.99 -13.53
C GLY A 26 0.56 2.41 -14.07
N ASN A 27 -0.07 2.50 -15.23
CA ASN A 27 -0.32 3.73 -15.97
C ASN A 27 -1.73 4.25 -15.73
N ASN A 28 -1.93 5.56 -15.84
CA ASN A 28 -3.24 6.21 -15.71
C ASN A 28 -3.91 5.91 -14.35
N VAL A 29 -3.17 6.04 -13.26
CA VAL A 29 -3.69 5.82 -11.90
C VAL A 29 -3.98 7.15 -11.23
N LEU A 30 -5.15 7.26 -10.61
CA LEU A 30 -5.58 8.45 -9.87
C LEU A 30 -5.85 8.10 -8.40
N LEU A 31 -5.14 8.75 -7.48
CA LEU A 31 -5.40 8.67 -6.05
C LEU A 31 -6.11 9.96 -5.59
N GLY A 32 -7.19 9.77 -4.84
CA GLY A 32 -7.82 10.84 -4.07
C GLY A 32 -6.91 11.35 -2.93
N PRO A 33 -7.34 12.39 -2.21
CA PRO A 33 -6.60 12.91 -1.06
C PRO A 33 -6.53 11.88 0.08
N ASN A 34 -5.47 11.97 0.89
CA ASN A 34 -5.25 11.18 2.10
C ASN A 34 -5.22 9.65 1.91
N VAL A 35 -4.94 9.15 0.70
CA VAL A 35 -4.75 7.71 0.48
C VAL A 35 -3.52 7.23 1.27
N THR A 36 -3.68 6.14 2.02
CA THR A 36 -2.61 5.52 2.81
C THR A 36 -2.29 4.14 2.25
N MET A 37 -1.03 3.89 1.97
CA MET A 37 -0.52 2.59 1.53
C MET A 37 0.64 2.17 2.43
N VAL A 38 0.50 1.00 3.07
CA VAL A 38 1.48 0.49 4.03
C VAL A 38 1.82 -0.95 3.65
N ASN A 39 3.02 -1.13 3.09
CA ASN A 39 3.46 -2.44 2.60
C ASN A 39 4.26 -3.26 3.61
N GLY A 40 4.59 -2.66 4.75
CA GLY A 40 5.32 -3.30 5.83
C GLY A 40 4.45 -3.61 7.03
N ASP A 41 4.84 -4.65 7.77
CA ASP A 41 4.14 -5.10 8.96
C ASP A 41 5.11 -5.53 10.06
N HIS A 42 4.59 -5.76 11.26
CA HIS A 42 5.35 -6.34 12.36
C HIS A 42 5.35 -7.87 12.28
N ASN A 43 6.44 -8.49 12.75
CA ASN A 43 6.44 -9.92 12.98
C ASN A 43 5.49 -10.27 14.13
N MET A 44 4.43 -11.02 13.83
CA MET A 44 3.44 -11.46 14.82
C MET A 44 3.60 -12.93 15.22
N ARG A 45 4.64 -13.61 14.73
CA ARG A 45 4.81 -15.06 14.91
C ARG A 45 5.55 -15.43 16.20
N LYS A 46 6.16 -14.45 16.89
CA LYS A 46 6.87 -14.67 18.15
C LYS A 46 5.91 -14.71 19.33
N ILE A 47 5.53 -15.92 19.73
CA ILE A 47 4.59 -16.15 20.83
C ILE A 47 5.21 -15.72 22.18
N GLY A 48 4.43 -15.05 23.01
CA GLY A 48 4.82 -14.66 24.38
C GLY A 48 5.60 -13.34 24.48
N VAL A 49 5.82 -12.64 23.36
CA VAL A 49 6.46 -11.31 23.33
C VAL A 49 5.44 -10.28 22.83
N PRO A 50 5.19 -9.18 23.55
CA PRO A 50 4.38 -8.07 23.04
C PRO A 50 4.94 -7.53 21.73
N ILE A 51 4.06 -7.16 20.77
CA ILE A 51 4.48 -6.68 19.44
C ILE A 51 5.42 -5.47 19.52
N ILE A 52 5.20 -4.58 20.49
CA ILE A 52 6.05 -3.39 20.70
C ILE A 52 7.48 -3.73 21.13
N ASP A 53 7.68 -4.88 21.78
CA ASP A 53 8.98 -5.37 22.22
C ASP A 53 9.62 -6.33 21.19
N ASN A 54 8.87 -6.69 20.13
CA ASN A 54 9.34 -7.60 19.11
C ASN A 54 10.14 -6.87 18.04
N ASN A 55 11.46 -6.82 18.23
CA ASN A 55 12.40 -6.18 17.30
C ASN A 55 12.85 -7.10 16.14
N GLU A 56 12.27 -8.30 16.01
CA GLU A 56 12.53 -9.19 14.88
C GLU A 56 11.67 -8.77 13.69
N LYS A 57 12.30 -8.26 12.63
CA LYS A 57 11.63 -7.91 11.38
C LYS A 57 12.32 -8.60 10.21
N GLU A 58 11.58 -9.44 9.52
CA GLU A 58 12.06 -10.18 8.36
C GLU A 58 11.52 -9.55 7.06
N ALA A 59 12.22 -9.74 5.95
CA ALA A 59 11.76 -9.27 4.64
C ALA A 59 10.44 -9.93 4.20
N SER A 60 10.06 -11.04 4.82
CA SER A 60 8.79 -11.77 4.59
C SER A 60 7.61 -11.20 5.38
N ASP A 61 7.84 -10.26 6.30
CA ASP A 61 6.77 -9.53 6.99
C ASP A 61 6.15 -8.46 6.09
N ASP A 62 6.90 -8.02 5.08
CA ASP A 62 6.46 -7.07 4.08
C ASP A 62 6.00 -7.80 2.81
N ALA A 63 5.06 -7.21 2.08
CA ALA A 63 4.67 -7.68 0.75
C ALA A 63 4.42 -6.52 -0.20
N ASP A 64 4.67 -6.72 -1.49
CA ASP A 64 4.44 -5.67 -2.49
C ASP A 64 2.96 -5.25 -2.50
N ILE A 65 2.70 -3.98 -2.78
CA ILE A 65 1.37 -3.48 -3.16
C ILE A 65 1.43 -3.18 -4.65
N ILE A 66 0.49 -3.73 -5.41
CA ILE A 66 0.45 -3.58 -6.87
C ILE A 66 -0.85 -2.89 -7.25
N ILE A 67 -0.73 -1.73 -7.89
CA ILE A 67 -1.86 -1.01 -8.47
C ILE A 67 -1.71 -1.13 -9.99
N GLU A 68 -2.61 -1.85 -10.65
CA GLU A 68 -2.57 -2.02 -12.10
C GLU A 68 -3.01 -0.74 -12.84
N ASP A 69 -3.00 -0.79 -14.18
CA ASP A 69 -3.35 0.36 -15.00
C ASP A 69 -4.84 0.77 -14.84
N ASP A 70 -5.14 2.05 -15.09
CA ASP A 70 -6.51 2.59 -15.15
C ASP A 70 -7.30 2.39 -13.85
N VAL A 71 -6.66 2.66 -12.72
CA VAL A 71 -7.26 2.53 -11.38
C VAL A 71 -7.59 3.89 -10.80
N TRP A 72 -8.78 4.03 -10.22
CA TRP A 72 -9.14 5.16 -9.38
C TRP A 72 -9.31 4.75 -7.92
N ILE A 73 -8.56 5.39 -7.04
CA ILE A 73 -8.59 5.16 -5.59
C ILE A 73 -9.24 6.37 -4.93
N GLY A 74 -10.37 6.17 -4.27
CA GLY A 74 -11.11 7.22 -3.56
C GLY A 74 -10.34 7.84 -2.39
N ALA A 75 -10.86 8.95 -1.87
CA ALA A 75 -10.26 9.66 -0.74
C ALA A 75 -10.21 8.77 0.54
N ASN A 76 -9.17 8.95 1.35
CA ASN A 76 -8.98 8.26 2.64
C ASN A 76 -9.00 6.71 2.55
N VAL A 77 -8.71 6.14 1.38
CA VAL A 77 -8.55 4.68 1.26
C VAL A 77 -7.25 4.24 1.94
N THR A 78 -7.30 3.12 2.67
CA THR A 78 -6.12 2.43 3.19
C THR A 78 -5.90 1.12 2.44
N ILE A 79 -4.70 0.91 1.90
CA ILE A 79 -4.30 -0.34 1.23
C ILE A 79 -3.12 -0.97 1.97
N LEU A 80 -3.26 -2.24 2.36
CA LEU A 80 -2.24 -2.97 3.10
C LEU A 80 -1.39 -3.88 2.23
N LYS A 81 -0.30 -4.38 2.83
CA LYS A 81 0.67 -5.26 2.18
C LYS A 81 0.03 -6.43 1.43
N GLY A 82 0.58 -6.76 0.28
CA GLY A 82 0.17 -7.93 -0.51
C GLY A 82 -1.10 -7.73 -1.34
N VAL A 83 -1.73 -6.55 -1.29
CA VAL A 83 -2.88 -6.23 -2.11
C VAL A 83 -2.45 -5.95 -3.56
N THR A 84 -3.18 -6.56 -4.49
CA THR A 84 -3.20 -6.16 -5.90
C THR A 84 -4.57 -5.55 -6.24
N VAL A 85 -4.58 -4.29 -6.66
CA VAL A 85 -5.76 -3.63 -7.22
C VAL A 85 -5.74 -3.83 -8.73
N GLY A 86 -6.70 -4.62 -9.23
CA GLY A 86 -6.78 -4.99 -10.63
C GLY A 86 -7.12 -3.84 -11.58
N ARG A 87 -6.75 -3.99 -12.84
CA ARG A 87 -6.94 -3.01 -13.90
C ARG A 87 -8.40 -2.57 -14.02
N GLY A 88 -8.62 -1.26 -14.18
CA GLY A 88 -9.97 -0.68 -14.34
C GLY A 88 -10.76 -0.59 -13.03
N ALA A 89 -10.18 -0.94 -11.89
CA ALA A 89 -10.88 -0.93 -10.62
C ALA A 89 -11.12 0.50 -10.10
N VAL A 90 -12.25 0.66 -9.41
CA VAL A 90 -12.59 1.87 -8.66
C VAL A 90 -12.78 1.50 -7.19
N ILE A 91 -11.98 2.10 -6.32
CA ILE A 91 -12.06 1.87 -4.87
C ILE A 91 -12.81 3.04 -4.23
N ALA A 92 -13.91 2.73 -3.55
CA ALA A 92 -14.73 3.75 -2.88
C ALA A 92 -13.97 4.44 -1.75
N ALA A 93 -14.30 5.72 -1.50
CA ALA A 93 -13.68 6.50 -0.45
C ALA A 93 -13.85 5.85 0.94
N GLY A 94 -12.80 5.88 1.76
CA GLY A 94 -12.79 5.32 3.12
C GLY A 94 -12.68 3.79 3.18
N ALA A 95 -12.49 3.10 2.05
CA ALA A 95 -12.29 1.66 2.06
C ALA A 95 -10.96 1.27 2.75
N VAL A 96 -10.96 0.10 3.39
CA VAL A 96 -9.76 -0.60 3.86
C VAL A 96 -9.66 -1.88 3.05
N VAL A 97 -8.56 -2.02 2.31
CA VAL A 97 -8.34 -3.08 1.32
C VAL A 97 -7.16 -3.95 1.75
#